data_AF-A0AAN6DIT3-F1
#
_entry.id   AF-A0AAN6DIT3-F1
#
_cell.length_a   1.000
_cell.length_b   1.000
_cell.length_c   1.000
_cell.angle_alpha   90.00
_cell.angle_beta   90.00
_cell.angle_gamma   90.00
#
_symmetry.space_group_name_H-M   'P 1'
#
loop_
_entity.id
_entity.type
_entity.pdbx_description
1 polymer ?
#
loop_
_entity_poly.entity_id
_entity_poly.type
_entity_poly.pdbx_seq_one_letter_code
_entity_poly.pdbx_strand_id
1 'polypeptide(L)'
;MPRQPHPVPLNMLGHNYKVTNAHVVKKYQSQYVLNKTLADRKITPEGKEIFTSLFNLLPDGDVSLDKNDNIIVFDNHIVISKPYGTENCKMVSGNDDQQLSYIKKIIKDVWTRLESERKGG
;
A
#
# COMPACT_ATOMS: atom_id res chain seq x y z
N MET A 1 -48.29 22.54 31.97
CA MET A 1 -47.21 23.45 31.52
C MET A 1 -46.32 22.70 30.55
N PRO A 2 -46.24 23.07 29.27
CA PRO A 2 -45.41 22.35 28.30
C PRO A 2 -43.93 22.64 28.55
N ARG A 3 -43.11 21.58 28.57
CA ARG A 3 -41.65 21.66 28.77
C ARG A 3 -41.01 22.33 27.56
N GLN A 4 -40.22 23.39 27.80
CA GLN A 4 -39.46 24.05 26.74
C GLN A 4 -38.36 23.11 26.20
N PRO A 5 -38.15 23.06 24.88
CA PRO A 5 -37.09 22.24 24.29
C PRO A 5 -35.73 22.78 24.72
N HIS A 6 -34.90 21.91 25.33
CA HIS A 6 -33.54 22.27 25.70
C HIS A 6 -32.67 22.36 24.43
N PRO A 7 -31.98 23.49 24.19
CA PRO A 7 -31.08 23.61 23.05
C PRO A 7 -29.86 22.71 23.27
N VAL A 8 -29.62 21.79 22.34
CA VAL A 8 -28.41 20.97 22.31
C VAL A 8 -27.23 21.89 21.96
N PRO A 9 -26.16 21.94 22.79
CA PRO A 9 -25.02 22.81 22.49
C PRO A 9 -24.33 22.34 21.21
N LEU A 10 -24.32 23.22 20.19
CA LEU A 10 -23.72 23.00 18.86
C LEU A 10 -22.24 22.60 18.90
N ASN A 11 -21.52 22.88 19.99
CA ASN A 11 -20.14 22.44 20.19
C ASN A 11 -19.97 20.92 20.32
N MET A 12 -21.03 20.15 20.55
CA MET A 12 -20.97 18.68 20.62
C MET A 12 -21.12 17.99 19.26
N LEU A 13 -21.64 18.69 18.24
CA LEU A 13 -21.87 18.10 16.90
C LEU A 13 -20.63 18.13 16.01
N GLY A 14 -19.60 18.90 16.39
CA GLY A 14 -18.45 19.19 15.53
C GLY A 14 -17.13 18.51 15.89
N HIS A 15 -17.02 17.81 17.02
CA HIS A 15 -15.73 17.31 17.49
C HIS A 15 -15.39 15.87 17.07
N ASN A 16 -16.40 15.08 16.68
CA ASN A 16 -16.19 13.68 16.32
C ASN A 16 -16.01 13.41 14.82
N TYR A 17 -16.27 14.37 13.91
CA TYR A 17 -16.17 14.10 12.46
C TYR A 17 -14.75 14.23 11.91
N LYS A 18 -13.86 14.97 12.58
CA LYS A 18 -12.49 15.25 12.08
C LYS A 18 -11.47 14.19 12.46
N VAL A 19 -11.62 13.53 13.60
CA VAL A 19 -10.54 12.69 14.16
C VAL A 19 -10.69 11.22 13.77
N THR A 20 -11.90 10.69 13.64
CA THR A 20 -12.16 9.30 13.20
C THR A 20 -12.10 9.11 11.67
N ASN A 21 -12.27 10.18 10.88
CA ASN A 21 -12.24 10.09 9.42
C ASN A 21 -10.87 10.29 8.79
N ALA A 22 -9.89 10.94 9.44
CA ALA A 22 -8.60 11.20 8.79
C ALA A 22 -7.87 9.91 8.38
N HIS A 23 -7.87 8.89 9.26
CA HIS A 23 -7.30 7.58 8.97
C HIS A 23 -8.07 6.83 7.86
N VAL A 24 -9.40 6.95 7.88
CA VAL A 24 -10.28 6.28 6.92
C VAL A 24 -10.15 6.93 5.54
N VAL A 25 -10.15 8.26 5.47
CA VAL A 25 -9.92 9.04 4.24
C VAL A 25 -8.53 8.76 3.68
N LYS A 26 -7.49 8.71 4.53
CA LYS A 26 -6.13 8.35 4.08
C LYS A 26 -6.09 6.94 3.49
N LYS A 27 -6.75 5.96 4.13
CA LYS A 27 -6.86 4.59 3.61
C LYS A 27 -7.59 4.53 2.28
N TYR A 28 -8.71 5.23 2.12
CA TYR A 28 -9.43 5.30 0.85
C TYR A 28 -8.63 5.99 -0.24
N GLN A 29 -7.89 7.05 0.10
CA GLN A 29 -7.05 7.78 -0.85
C GLN A 29 -5.87 6.93 -1.32
N SER A 30 -5.20 6.23 -0.39
CA SER A 30 -4.16 5.25 -0.70
C SER A 30 -4.68 4.10 -1.58
N GLN A 31 -5.88 3.56 -1.29
CA GLN A 31 -6.50 2.55 -2.13
C GLN A 31 -6.91 3.08 -3.51
N TYR A 32 -7.36 4.33 -3.60
CA TYR A 32 -7.70 4.96 -4.87
C TYR A 32 -6.44 5.17 -5.73
N VAL A 33 -5.35 5.65 -5.15
CA VAL A 33 -4.05 5.79 -5.83
C VAL A 33 -3.55 4.42 -6.29
N LEU A 34 -3.62 3.41 -5.43
CA LEU A 34 -3.25 2.04 -5.77
C LEU A 34 -4.08 1.49 -6.93
N ASN A 35 -5.41 1.54 -6.82
CA ASN A 35 -6.32 1.07 -7.87
C ASN A 35 -6.12 1.84 -9.17
N LYS A 36 -5.93 3.16 -9.13
CA LYS A 36 -5.66 3.97 -10.31
C LYS A 36 -4.33 3.58 -10.97
N THR A 37 -3.30 3.31 -10.17
CA THR A 37 -1.98 2.89 -10.69
C THR A 37 -2.03 1.48 -11.27
N LEU A 38 -2.85 0.59 -10.70
CA LEU A 38 -3.02 -0.79 -11.16
C LEU A 38 -4.07 -0.97 -12.28
N ALA A 39 -5.01 -0.04 -12.45
CA ALA A 39 -6.14 -0.17 -13.37
C ALA A 39 -5.71 -0.12 -14.85
N ASP A 40 -4.70 0.67 -15.18
CA ASP A 40 -4.22 0.83 -16.55
C ASP A 40 -3.13 -0.21 -16.93
N ARG A 41 -2.69 -1.04 -15.98
CA ARG A 41 -1.47 -1.83 -16.10
C ARG A 41 -1.72 -3.33 -16.16
N LYS A 42 -0.98 -4.01 -17.05
CA LYS A 42 -0.99 -5.48 -17.20
C LYS A 42 -0.07 -6.15 -16.17
N ILE A 43 -0.33 -5.88 -14.89
CA ILE A 43 0.35 -6.51 -13.75
C ILE A 43 -0.35 -7.83 -13.42
N THR A 44 0.43 -8.89 -13.23
CA THR A 44 -0.05 -10.21 -12.81
C THR A 44 -0.64 -10.12 -11.39
N PRO A 45 -1.58 -11.00 -10.99
CA PRO A 45 -2.17 -10.95 -9.65
C PRO A 45 -1.12 -10.97 -8.53
N GLU A 46 -0.04 -11.73 -8.70
CA GLU A 46 1.10 -11.77 -7.76
C GLU A 46 1.79 -10.41 -7.64
N GLY A 47 2.00 -9.72 -8.76
CA GLY A 47 2.57 -8.38 -8.77
C GLY A 47 1.68 -7.34 -8.09
N LYS A 48 0.36 -7.48 -8.20
CA LYS A 48 -0.60 -6.60 -7.50
C LYS A 48 -0.53 -6.78 -5.99
N GLU A 49 -0.45 -8.02 -5.53
CA GLU A 49 -0.30 -8.37 -4.12
C GLU A 49 1.02 -7.87 -3.52
N ILE A 50 2.13 -8.05 -4.25
CA ILE A 50 3.45 -7.56 -3.82
C ILE A 50 3.45 -6.03 -3.79
N PHE A 51 2.94 -5.38 -4.83
CA PHE A 51 2.83 -3.92 -4.87
C PHE A 51 1.96 -3.39 -3.72
N THR A 52 0.81 -4.03 -3.47
CA THR A 52 -0.11 -3.63 -2.38
C THR A 52 0.53 -3.82 -1.01
N SER A 53 1.24 -4.91 -0.80
CA SER A 53 1.96 -5.16 0.46
C SER A 53 3.07 -4.14 0.67
N LEU A 54 3.86 -3.84 -0.37
CA LEU A 54 4.90 -2.81 -0.32
C LEU A 54 4.31 -1.43 -0.07
N PHE A 55 3.25 -1.05 -0.79
CA PHE A 55 2.59 0.25 -0.69
C PHE A 55 1.94 0.47 0.69
N ASN A 56 1.47 -0.60 1.35
CA ASN A 56 0.94 -0.52 2.72
C ASN A 56 2.04 -0.47 3.79
N LEU A 57 3.20 -1.07 3.55
CA LEU A 57 4.31 -1.14 4.50
C LEU A 57 5.22 0.09 4.44
N LEU A 58 5.39 0.67 3.25
CA LEU A 58 6.29 1.79 3.00
C LEU A 58 5.54 3.12 3.03
N PRO A 59 6.24 4.24 3.26
CA PRO A 59 5.65 5.57 3.21
C PRO A 59 5.02 5.87 1.84
N ASP A 60 4.02 6.76 1.84
CA ASP A 60 3.36 7.20 0.62
C ASP A 60 4.39 7.91 -0.29
N GLY A 61 4.52 7.43 -1.54
CA GLY A 61 5.50 7.93 -2.51
C GLY A 61 6.77 7.08 -2.66
N ASP A 62 7.06 6.17 -1.73
CA ASP A 62 8.24 5.30 -1.83
C ASP A 62 8.07 4.15 -2.80
N VAL A 63 6.84 3.80 -3.17
CA VAL A 63 6.54 2.67 -4.08
C VAL A 63 5.84 3.19 -5.32
N SER A 64 6.43 2.92 -6.48
CA SER A 64 5.93 3.34 -7.78
C SER A 64 6.06 2.20 -8.79
N LEU A 65 5.46 2.36 -9.97
CA LEU A 65 5.56 1.39 -11.05
C LEU A 65 6.21 2.04 -12.27
N ASP A 66 7.24 1.41 -12.82
CA ASP A 66 7.94 1.84 -14.05
C ASP A 66 7.07 1.62 -15.29
N LYS A 67 7.36 2.28 -16.42
CA LYS A 67 6.68 2.07 -17.70
C LYS A 67 6.63 0.60 -18.16
N ASN A 68 7.57 -0.24 -17.72
CA ASN A 68 7.59 -1.68 -18.00
C ASN A 68 6.80 -2.53 -16.99
N ASP A 69 5.96 -1.92 -16.16
CA ASP A 69 5.26 -2.56 -15.04
C ASP A 69 6.19 -3.14 -13.96
N ASN A 70 7.45 -2.72 -13.89
CA ASN A 70 8.34 -3.10 -12.81
C ASN A 70 8.01 -2.29 -11.56
N ILE A 71 8.11 -2.90 -10.37
CA ILE A 71 7.90 -2.18 -9.11
C ILE A 71 9.20 -1.47 -8.74
N ILE A 72 9.13 -0.15 -8.65
CA ILE A 72 10.21 0.70 -8.19
C ILE A 72 9.95 1.04 -6.72
N VAL A 73 10.99 0.92 -5.89
CA VAL A 73 10.96 1.26 -4.47
C VAL A 73 12.10 2.22 -4.13
N PHE A 74 11.85 3.17 -3.22
CA PHE A 74 12.78 4.20 -2.78
C PHE A 74 13.37 5.02 -3.94
N ASP A 75 12.50 5.73 -4.69
CA ASP A 75 12.91 6.63 -5.78
C ASP A 75 13.93 6.01 -6.77
N ASN A 76 13.63 4.80 -7.25
CA ASN A 76 14.48 4.05 -8.20
C ASN A 76 15.74 3.40 -7.61
N HIS A 77 15.84 3.26 -6.28
CA HIS A 77 16.93 2.50 -5.66
C HIS A 77 16.74 0.99 -5.82
N ILE A 78 15.51 0.49 -5.75
CA ILE A 78 15.21 -0.95 -5.88
C ILE A 78 14.18 -1.16 -6.98
N VAL A 79 14.46 -2.09 -7.88
CA VAL A 79 13.57 -2.46 -8.98
C VAL A 79 13.26 -3.94 -8.89
N ILE A 80 11.97 -4.26 -8.84
CA ILE A 80 11.44 -5.61 -8.83
C ILE A 80 10.81 -5.86 -10.19
N SER A 81 11.48 -6.68 -10.99
CA SER A 81 11.01 -7.03 -12.33
C SER A 81 10.07 -8.22 -12.30
N LYS A 82 9.14 -8.33 -13.26
CA LYS A 82 8.36 -9.56 -13.52
C LYS A 82 9.32 -10.75 -13.66
N PRO A 83 9.08 -11.93 -13.03
CA PRO A 83 7.89 -12.41 -12.31
C PRO A 83 7.73 -11.96 -10.84
N TYR A 84 8.29 -10.81 -10.45
CA TYR A 84 8.19 -10.23 -9.09
C TYR A 84 8.73 -11.15 -7.97
N GLY A 85 9.64 -12.06 -8.32
CA GLY A 85 10.35 -12.89 -7.35
C GLY A 85 11.44 -12.12 -6.60
N THR A 86 11.87 -12.65 -5.46
CA THR A 86 13.03 -12.14 -4.70
C THR A 86 14.32 -12.14 -5.53
N GLU A 87 14.44 -13.10 -6.44
CA GLU A 87 15.53 -13.22 -7.42
C GLU A 87 15.50 -12.13 -8.50
N ASN A 88 14.32 -11.57 -8.79
CA ASN A 88 14.11 -10.50 -9.77
C ASN A 88 14.08 -9.10 -9.11
N CYS A 89 14.39 -9.04 -7.82
CA CYS A 89 14.58 -7.81 -7.06
C CYS A 89 16.05 -7.40 -7.10
N LYS A 90 16.34 -6.29 -7.78
CA LYS A 90 17.69 -5.76 -7.96
C LYS A 90 17.75 -4.36 -7.37
N MET A 91 18.85 -4.08 -6.67
CA MET A 91 19.20 -2.72 -6.31
C MET A 91 19.82 -2.04 -7.55
N VAL A 92 19.26 -0.91 -7.96
CA VAL A 92 19.70 -0.14 -9.13
C VAL A 92 20.57 1.03 -8.70
N SER A 93 20.32 1.61 -7.52
CA SER A 93 21.09 2.74 -6.99
C SER A 93 21.23 2.64 -5.48
N GLY A 94 22.45 2.89 -4.97
CA GLY A 94 22.80 2.83 -3.55
C GLY A 94 23.55 1.56 -3.14
N ASN A 95 24.10 1.58 -1.92
CA ASN A 95 24.85 0.47 -1.31
C ASN A 95 24.23 0.08 0.04
N ASP A 96 22.89 -0.06 0.04
CA ASP A 96 22.09 -0.26 1.24
C ASP A 96 21.49 -1.68 1.23
N ASP A 97 22.36 -2.65 1.51
CA ASP A 97 22.01 -4.08 1.59
C ASP A 97 20.88 -4.36 2.58
N GLN A 98 20.71 -3.51 3.60
CA GLN A 98 19.61 -3.63 4.57
C GLN A 98 18.26 -3.37 3.91
N GLN A 99 18.13 -2.31 3.10
CA GLN A 99 16.91 -2.03 2.36
C GLN A 99 16.58 -3.16 1.38
N LEU A 100 17.57 -3.64 0.63
CA LEU A 100 17.38 -4.74 -0.31
C LEU A 100 16.92 -6.02 0.41
N SER A 101 17.55 -6.35 1.54
CA SER A 101 17.18 -7.50 2.37
C SER A 101 15.77 -7.36 2.94
N TYR A 102 15.39 -6.16 3.38
CA TYR A 102 14.05 -5.86 3.87
C TYR A 102 12.99 -6.06 2.78
N ILE A 103 13.20 -5.50 1.59
CA ILE A 103 12.28 -5.68 0.45
C ILE A 103 12.21 -7.15 0.03
N LYS A 104 13.34 -7.85 -0.05
CA LYS A 104 13.36 -9.30 -0.35
C LYS A 104 12.57 -10.10 0.70
N LYS A 105 12.65 -9.74 1.97
CA LYS A 105 11.87 -10.37 3.04
C LYS A 105 10.37 -10.14 2.86
N ILE A 106 9.94 -8.94 2.49
CA ILE A 106 8.54 -8.63 2.21
C ILE A 106 8.04 -9.45 1.02
N ILE A 107 8.78 -9.44 -0.10
CA ILE A 107 8.41 -10.23 -1.29
C ILE A 107 8.28 -11.71 -0.92
N LYS A 108 9.22 -12.25 -0.12
CA LYS A 108 9.17 -13.63 0.36
C LYS A 108 7.94 -13.92 1.25
N ASP A 109 7.58 -12.99 2.14
CA ASP A 109 6.39 -13.12 2.98
C ASP A 109 5.11 -13.17 2.14
N VAL A 110 5.00 -12.27 1.16
CA VAL A 110 3.86 -12.24 0.22
C VAL A 110 3.79 -13.51 -0.61
N TRP A 111 4.91 -13.98 -1.15
CA TRP A 111 4.96 -15.27 -1.86
C TRP A 111 4.54 -16.44 -0.97
N THR A 112 5.03 -16.49 0.28
CA THR A 112 4.62 -17.52 1.26
C THR A 112 3.12 -17.50 1.52
N ARG A 113 2.52 -16.30 1.64
CA ARG A 113 1.07 -16.15 1.82
C ARG A 113 0.29 -16.60 0.60
N LEU A 114 0.68 -16.15 -0.59
CA LEU A 114 0.09 -16.56 -1.86
C LEU A 114 0.15 -18.08 -2.06
N GLU A 115 1.27 -18.71 -1.74
CA GLU A 115 1.41 -20.17 -1.80
C GLU A 115 0.55 -20.89 -0.75
N SER A 116 0.39 -20.30 0.44
CA SER A 116 -0.44 -20.86 1.52
C SER A 116 -1.93 -20.79 1.17
N GLU A 117 -2.39 -19.66 0.62
CA GLU A 117 -3.77 -19.50 0.14
C GLU A 117 -4.06 -20.43 -1.05
N ARG A 118 -3.08 -20.67 -1.92
CA ARG A 118 -3.22 -21.57 -3.07
C ARG A 118 -3.24 -23.07 -2.69
N LYS A 119 -2.69 -23.44 -1.53
CA LYS A 119 -2.69 -24.82 -1.00
C LYS A 119 -3.82 -25.11 -0.01
N GLY A 120 -4.49 -24.09 0.51
CA GLY A 120 -5.55 -24.20 1.51
C GLY A 120 -6.98 -24.28 0.95
N GLY A 121 -7.14 -24.62 -0.33
CA GLY A 121 -8.44 -24.82 -0.99
C GLY A 121 -8.99 -26.23 -0.78
#